data_AF-A0A535M7F6-F1
#
_entry.id   AF-A0A535M7F6-F1
#
_cell.length_a   1.000
_cell.length_b   1.000
_cell.length_c   1.000
_cell.angle_alpha   90.00
_cell.angle_beta   90.00
_cell.angle_gamma   90.00
#
_symmetry.space_group_name_H-M   'P 1'
#
loop_
_entity.id
_entity.type
_entity.pdbx_description
1 polymer ?
#
loop_
_entity_poly.entity_id
_entity_poly.type
_entity_poly.pdbx_seq_one_letter_code
_entity_poly.pdbx_strand_id
1 'polypeptide(L)'
;MTLVVIGGPTEERVENAVRAFEAEGFRRASAITEDLKEGNVVVPLRVGAAEVLHQADQRGIPYVLVHHGPKDRIKNGTYARAHHRVEAPQLIELARRLGANQKMLVTCVAFAFREGIPTDSALVVDARCLDNPYWVDELRDLDGRDPRIAQFVLNQHEATVLLDSLDTMLGELLPAYRARGRMELTLAFGCNGGRQRSVALAVELARRLQVRGNLDVGVELRRTGLGGANTTSPLQIRLKWRKPHEARTDTCSSNGQDESVRRLRARSTCLSSVESRVRSSRGLRPRFRT
;
A
#
# COMPACT_ATOMS: atom_id res chain seq x y z
N MET A 1 -5.67 -8.00 7.87
CA MET A 1 -6.26 -8.45 9.15
C MET A 1 -7.35 -9.44 8.80
N THR A 2 -7.26 -10.66 9.33
CA THR A 2 -8.34 -11.65 9.20
C THR A 2 -8.86 -11.95 10.59
N LEU A 3 -10.04 -11.45 10.93
CA LEU A 3 -10.73 -11.79 12.16
C LEU A 3 -11.65 -12.98 11.87
N VAL A 4 -11.35 -14.13 12.48
CA VAL A 4 -12.17 -15.34 12.38
C VAL A 4 -12.91 -15.54 13.68
N VAL A 5 -14.22 -15.70 13.59
CA VAL A 5 -15.08 -16.00 14.73
C VAL A 5 -15.54 -17.45 14.57
N ILE A 6 -15.34 -18.26 15.61
CA ILE A 6 -15.63 -19.69 15.57
C ILE A 6 -16.82 -20.01 16.46
N GLY A 7 -17.86 -20.59 15.86
CA GLY A 7 -19.02 -21.16 16.52
C GLY A 7 -19.12 -22.67 16.31
N GLY A 8 -20.00 -23.31 17.07
CA GLY A 8 -20.22 -24.76 17.01
C GLY A 8 -21.27 -25.18 18.03
N PRO A 9 -21.78 -26.42 17.93
CA PRO A 9 -22.82 -26.91 18.83
C PRO A 9 -22.28 -27.26 20.22
N THR A 10 -20.97 -27.47 20.37
CA THR A 10 -20.32 -27.81 21.65
C THR A 10 -19.03 -26.99 21.82
N GLU A 11 -18.66 -26.70 23.08
CA GLU A 11 -17.41 -25.99 23.38
C GLU A 11 -16.18 -26.75 22.88
N GLU A 12 -16.18 -28.08 22.99
CA GLU A 12 -15.09 -28.93 22.51
C GLU A 12 -14.85 -28.74 21.01
N ARG A 13 -15.90 -28.66 20.19
CA ARG A 13 -15.77 -28.42 18.75
C ARG A 13 -15.24 -27.03 18.47
N VAL A 14 -15.75 -26.02 19.16
CA VAL A 14 -15.24 -24.64 19.03
C VAL A 14 -13.75 -24.61 19.37
N GLU A 15 -13.35 -25.22 20.48
CA GLU A 15 -11.96 -25.26 20.94
C GLU A 15 -11.04 -26.02 19.97
N ASN A 16 -11.48 -27.18 19.44
CA ASN A 16 -10.75 -27.92 18.42
C ASN A 16 -10.54 -27.09 17.14
N ALA A 17 -11.55 -26.32 16.74
CA ALA A 17 -11.43 -25.42 15.61
C ALA A 17 -10.49 -24.24 15.90
N VAL A 18 -10.55 -23.63 17.08
CA VAL A 18 -9.58 -22.58 17.46
C VAL A 18 -8.15 -23.10 17.39
N ARG A 19 -7.88 -24.30 17.92
CA ARG A 19 -6.55 -24.93 17.86
C ARG A 19 -6.05 -25.13 16.43
N ALA A 20 -6.93 -25.51 15.50
CA ALA A 20 -6.58 -25.64 14.09
C ALA A 20 -6.19 -24.29 13.46
N PHE A 21 -6.84 -23.20 13.85
CA PHE A 21 -6.48 -21.85 13.41
C PHE A 21 -5.18 -21.34 14.07
N GLU A 22 -4.97 -21.62 15.35
CA GLU A 22 -3.70 -21.28 16.03
C GLU A 22 -2.50 -21.97 15.38
N ALA A 23 -2.66 -23.23 14.96
CA ALA A 23 -1.62 -23.97 14.24
C ALA A 23 -1.22 -23.31 12.90
N GLU A 24 -2.13 -22.57 12.27
CA GLU A 24 -1.90 -21.80 11.04
C GLU A 24 -1.55 -20.32 11.33
N GLY A 25 -1.17 -20.00 12.57
CA GLY A 25 -0.62 -18.69 12.94
C GLY A 25 -1.64 -17.63 13.33
N PHE A 26 -2.90 -18.00 13.58
CA PHE A 26 -3.87 -17.08 14.19
C PHE A 26 -3.59 -16.88 15.67
N ARG A 27 -3.70 -15.63 16.13
CA ARG A 27 -3.65 -15.28 17.54
C ARG A 27 -5.04 -15.44 18.15
N ARG A 28 -5.18 -16.20 19.23
CA ARG A 28 -6.44 -16.29 19.97
C ARG A 28 -6.75 -14.97 20.69
N ALA A 29 -8.01 -14.54 20.63
CA ALA A 29 -8.55 -13.48 21.45
C ALA A 29 -9.85 -13.94 22.14
N SER A 30 -10.17 -13.37 23.29
CA SER A 30 -11.32 -13.74 24.10
C SER A 30 -12.63 -13.06 23.69
N ALA A 31 -12.55 -11.94 22.96
CA ALA A 31 -13.71 -11.15 22.56
C ALA A 31 -13.47 -10.42 21.23
N ILE A 32 -14.55 -10.02 20.56
CA ILE A 32 -14.53 -9.17 19.37
C ILE A 32 -14.42 -7.71 19.83
N THR A 33 -13.24 -7.12 19.72
CA THR A 33 -12.98 -5.71 20.09
C THR A 33 -12.43 -4.91 18.92
N GLU A 34 -12.60 -3.59 18.95
CA GLU A 34 -12.04 -2.67 17.94
C GLU A 34 -10.51 -2.64 17.91
N ASP A 35 -9.85 -3.05 19.00
CA ASP A 35 -8.39 -3.05 19.15
C ASP A 35 -7.71 -4.23 18.45
N LEU A 36 -8.47 -5.14 17.83
CA LEU A 36 -7.96 -6.29 17.07
C LEU A 36 -7.31 -5.90 15.72
N LYS A 37 -6.84 -4.65 15.59
CA LYS A 37 -6.47 -3.98 14.32
C LYS A 37 -5.32 -4.62 13.54
N GLU A 38 -4.58 -5.56 14.14
CA GLU A 38 -3.41 -6.17 13.53
C GLU A 38 -3.35 -7.69 13.64
N GLY A 39 -3.04 -8.33 12.51
CA GLY A 39 -2.78 -9.76 12.38
C GLY A 39 -4.00 -10.62 12.03
N ASN A 40 -3.78 -11.93 12.08
CA ASN A 40 -4.81 -12.95 11.96
C ASN A 40 -5.26 -13.30 13.38
N VAL A 41 -6.54 -13.09 13.69
CA VAL A 41 -7.10 -13.28 15.03
C VAL A 41 -8.23 -14.28 14.97
N VAL A 42 -8.28 -15.21 15.93
CA VAL A 42 -9.37 -16.17 16.08
C VAL A 42 -10.08 -15.97 17.42
N VAL A 43 -11.41 -15.90 17.41
CA VAL A 43 -12.25 -15.67 18.60
C VAL A 43 -13.28 -16.81 18.74
N PRO A 44 -13.27 -17.60 19.84
CA PRO A 44 -14.30 -18.58 20.11
C PRO A 44 -15.59 -17.93 20.63
N LEU A 45 -16.75 -18.38 20.13
CA LEU A 45 -18.05 -18.06 20.70
C LEU A 45 -18.49 -19.19 21.63
N ARG A 46 -18.46 -18.93 22.94
CA ARG A 46 -18.83 -19.91 23.97
C ARG A 46 -20.28 -19.73 24.45
N VAL A 47 -20.75 -18.49 24.59
CA VAL A 47 -22.12 -18.16 25.08
C VAL A 47 -22.59 -16.84 24.44
N GLY A 48 -23.89 -16.70 24.16
CA GLY A 48 -24.46 -15.44 23.66
C GLY A 48 -24.03 -15.07 22.23
N ALA A 49 -23.67 -16.07 21.42
CA ALA A 49 -23.15 -15.90 20.07
C ALA A 49 -23.97 -14.92 19.20
N ALA A 50 -25.30 -15.01 19.25
CA ALA A 50 -26.17 -14.13 18.48
C ALA A 50 -26.02 -12.65 18.88
N GLU A 51 -25.91 -12.37 20.18
CA GLU A 51 -25.73 -11.03 20.74
C GLU A 51 -24.34 -10.48 20.42
N VAL A 52 -23.29 -11.27 20.64
CA VAL A 52 -21.90 -10.88 20.33
C VAL A 52 -21.75 -10.53 18.84
N LEU A 53 -22.32 -11.36 17.96
CA LEU A 53 -22.30 -11.11 16.52
C LEU A 53 -23.19 -9.93 16.13
N HIS A 54 -24.30 -9.68 16.83
CA HIS A 54 -25.14 -8.51 16.59
C HIS A 54 -24.41 -7.20 16.96
N GLN A 55 -23.72 -7.19 18.10
CA GLN A 55 -22.90 -6.06 18.53
C GLN A 55 -21.73 -5.80 17.56
N ALA A 56 -21.09 -6.85 17.05
CA ALA A 56 -20.02 -6.72 16.04
C ALA A 56 -20.55 -6.09 14.74
N ASP A 57 -21.73 -6.51 14.28
CA ASP A 57 -22.38 -5.94 13.09
C ASP A 57 -22.75 -4.46 13.29
N GLN A 58 -23.33 -4.10 14.45
CA GLN A 58 -23.66 -2.70 14.78
C GLN A 58 -22.42 -1.80 14.82
N ARG A 59 -21.27 -2.34 15.25
CA ARG A 59 -19.97 -1.64 15.27
C ARG A 59 -19.25 -1.67 13.92
N GLY A 60 -19.79 -2.36 12.91
CA GLY A 60 -19.20 -2.45 11.57
C GLY A 60 -17.87 -3.21 11.53
N ILE A 61 -17.61 -4.12 12.47
CA ILE A 61 -16.35 -4.88 12.53
C ILE A 61 -16.41 -6.02 11.50
N PRO A 62 -15.52 -6.07 10.48
CA PRO A 62 -15.53 -7.15 9.51
C PRO A 62 -14.94 -8.43 10.12
N TYR A 63 -15.67 -9.54 10.02
CA TYR A 63 -15.23 -10.86 10.48
C TYR A 63 -15.66 -11.99 9.54
N VAL A 64 -14.98 -13.14 9.65
CA VAL A 64 -15.35 -14.39 9.01
C VAL A 64 -15.93 -15.34 10.07
N LEU A 65 -17.24 -15.61 10.02
CA LEU A 65 -17.87 -16.57 10.92
C LEU A 65 -17.75 -18.00 10.35
N VAL A 66 -17.09 -18.86 11.11
CA VAL A 66 -16.91 -20.28 10.83
C VAL A 66 -17.72 -21.07 11.84
N HIS A 67 -18.61 -21.94 11.38
CA HIS A 67 -19.31 -22.90 12.22
C HIS A 67 -18.69 -24.29 12.03
N HIS A 68 -18.18 -24.86 13.12
CA HIS A 68 -17.61 -26.20 13.14
C HIS A 68 -18.63 -27.23 13.66
N GLY A 69 -19.05 -28.12 12.77
CA GLY A 69 -19.93 -29.24 13.10
C GLY A 69 -21.39 -29.08 12.63
N PRO A 70 -22.29 -29.92 13.15
CA PRO A 70 -23.69 -29.92 12.77
C PRO A 70 -24.43 -28.68 13.27
N LYS A 71 -25.56 -28.38 12.62
CA LYS A 71 -26.41 -27.23 12.93
C LYS A 71 -26.72 -27.09 14.42
N ASP A 72 -26.38 -25.92 14.97
CA ASP A 72 -26.88 -25.50 16.27
C ASP A 72 -28.41 -25.33 16.18
N ARG A 73 -29.15 -25.95 17.11
CA ARG A 73 -30.63 -25.84 17.14
C ARG A 73 -31.09 -24.46 17.67
N ILE A 74 -30.27 -23.43 17.49
CA ILE A 74 -30.45 -22.07 17.99
C ILE A 74 -30.95 -21.21 16.83
N LYS A 75 -32.10 -20.56 17.00
CA LYS A 75 -32.64 -19.62 16.01
C LYS A 75 -31.67 -18.44 15.87
N ASN A 76 -31.27 -18.11 14.64
CA ASN A 76 -30.24 -17.10 14.35
C ASN A 76 -28.90 -17.34 15.05
N GLY A 77 -28.62 -18.61 15.38
CA GLY A 77 -27.34 -19.04 15.94
C GLY A 77 -26.18 -18.95 14.96
N THR A 78 -25.04 -19.50 15.36
CA THR A 78 -23.82 -19.45 14.58
C THR A 78 -23.94 -20.20 13.27
N TYR A 79 -24.66 -21.33 13.21
CA TYR A 79 -24.82 -22.08 11.96
C TYR A 79 -25.64 -21.32 10.91
N ALA A 80 -26.68 -20.62 11.34
CA ALA A 80 -27.56 -19.85 10.46
C ALA A 80 -26.79 -18.68 9.81
N ARG A 81 -25.91 -18.03 10.59
CA ARG A 81 -25.15 -16.84 10.17
C ARG A 81 -23.78 -17.15 9.56
N ALA A 82 -23.30 -18.39 9.66
CA ALA A 82 -21.94 -18.73 9.25
C ALA A 82 -21.68 -18.48 7.76
N HIS A 83 -20.53 -17.87 7.48
CA HIS A 83 -19.95 -17.77 6.15
C HIS A 83 -19.40 -19.12 5.69
N HIS A 84 -18.79 -19.88 6.62
CA HIS A 84 -18.28 -21.22 6.37
C HIS A 84 -18.85 -22.23 7.37
N ARG A 85 -19.40 -23.33 6.85
CA ARG A 85 -19.87 -24.48 7.64
C ARG A 85 -18.95 -25.63 7.31
N VAL A 86 -18.18 -26.09 8.29
CA VAL A 86 -17.09 -27.03 8.05
C VAL A 86 -17.08 -28.13 9.09
N GLU A 87 -16.61 -29.31 8.66
CA GLU A 87 -16.24 -30.40 9.55
C GLU A 87 -14.73 -30.43 9.78
N ALA A 88 -14.29 -31.21 10.77
CA ALA A 88 -12.90 -31.25 11.22
C ALA A 88 -11.84 -31.37 10.09
N PRO A 89 -12.02 -32.21 9.03
CA PRO A 89 -11.03 -32.34 7.96
C PRO A 89 -10.81 -31.05 7.15
N GLN A 90 -11.80 -30.17 7.12
CA GLN A 90 -11.78 -28.94 6.30
C GLN A 90 -11.20 -27.74 7.06
N LEU A 91 -11.03 -27.85 8.39
CA LEU A 91 -10.58 -26.74 9.24
C LEU A 91 -9.17 -26.29 8.91
N ILE A 92 -8.24 -27.23 8.73
CA ILE A 92 -6.82 -26.91 8.47
C ILE A 92 -6.68 -26.18 7.15
N GLU A 93 -7.32 -26.66 6.08
CA GLU A 93 -7.27 -26.00 4.78
C GLU A 93 -7.95 -24.63 4.80
N LEU A 94 -9.09 -24.51 5.50
CA LEU A 94 -9.75 -23.22 5.67
C LEU A 94 -8.88 -22.24 6.47
N ALA A 95 -8.29 -22.71 7.57
CA ALA A 95 -7.39 -21.93 8.42
C ALA A 95 -6.16 -21.50 7.63
N ARG A 96 -5.55 -22.37 6.84
CA ARG A 96 -4.44 -22.02 5.95
C ARG A 96 -4.85 -20.96 4.92
N ARG A 97 -6.02 -21.10 4.30
CA ARG A 97 -6.51 -20.13 3.30
C ARG A 97 -6.84 -18.77 3.91
N LEU A 98 -7.42 -18.74 5.10
CA LEU A 98 -7.76 -17.50 5.82
C LEU A 98 -6.54 -16.88 6.53
N GLY A 99 -5.62 -17.74 6.97
CA GLY A 99 -4.40 -17.47 7.73
C GLY A 99 -3.19 -17.23 6.86
N ALA A 100 -3.30 -17.51 5.57
CA ALA A 100 -2.49 -16.94 4.52
C ALA A 100 -2.63 -15.42 4.62
N ASN A 101 -1.83 -14.86 5.53
CA ASN A 101 -1.27 -13.53 5.50
C ASN A 101 -0.32 -13.44 4.29
N GLN A 102 -0.79 -13.92 3.13
CA GLN A 102 -0.16 -13.62 1.86
C GLN A 102 -0.35 -12.13 1.70
N LYS A 103 0.67 -11.42 2.15
CA LYS A 103 0.89 -10.05 1.79
C LYS A 103 0.94 -10.06 0.28
N MET A 104 0.18 -9.15 -0.31
CA MET A 104 0.24 -8.97 -1.73
C MET A 104 1.64 -8.49 -2.08
N LEU A 105 2.30 -9.17 -3.02
CA LEU A 105 3.59 -8.76 -3.56
C LEU A 105 3.35 -7.60 -4.53
N VAL A 106 3.95 -6.45 -4.25
CA VAL A 106 3.95 -5.30 -5.15
C VAL A 106 5.37 -5.03 -5.60
N THR A 107 5.64 -5.12 -6.90
CA THR A 107 6.95 -4.88 -7.48
C THR A 107 6.95 -3.56 -8.22
N CYS A 108 7.75 -2.60 -7.77
CA CYS A 108 7.99 -1.35 -8.50
C CYS A 108 9.18 -1.53 -9.44
N VAL A 109 8.93 -1.51 -10.75
CA VAL A 109 9.96 -1.73 -11.78
C VAL A 109 10.32 -0.41 -12.42
N ALA A 110 11.60 -0.03 -12.41
CA ALA A 110 12.09 1.07 -13.22
C ALA A 110 12.60 0.54 -14.57
N PHE A 111 12.13 1.13 -15.68
CA PHE A 111 12.50 0.70 -17.03
C PHE A 111 12.76 1.90 -17.97
N ALA A 112 13.36 1.59 -19.12
CA ALA A 112 13.61 2.53 -20.20
C ALA A 112 12.61 2.32 -21.35
N PHE A 113 11.88 3.35 -21.77
CA PHE A 113 10.93 3.24 -22.89
C PHE A 113 11.57 2.77 -24.20
N ARG A 114 12.86 3.09 -24.40
CA ARG A 114 13.64 2.64 -25.56
C ARG A 114 13.81 1.12 -25.62
N GLU A 115 13.73 0.45 -24.47
CA GLU A 115 13.87 -1.00 -24.31
C GLU A 115 12.50 -1.71 -24.29
N GLY A 116 11.41 -0.96 -24.43
CA GLY A 116 10.04 -1.47 -24.35
C GLY A 116 9.48 -1.53 -22.93
N ILE A 117 8.16 -1.72 -22.88
CA ILE A 117 7.41 -1.82 -21.62
C ILE A 117 7.51 -3.26 -21.10
N PRO A 118 7.79 -3.49 -19.80
CA PRO A 118 7.73 -4.82 -19.20
C PRO A 118 6.38 -5.51 -19.46
N THR A 119 6.41 -6.71 -20.03
CA THR A 119 5.19 -7.46 -20.43
C THR A 119 4.32 -7.87 -19.25
N ASP A 120 4.89 -7.95 -18.05
CA ASP A 120 4.25 -8.29 -16.79
C ASP A 120 3.70 -7.07 -16.04
N SER A 121 3.76 -5.86 -16.61
CA SER A 121 3.25 -4.64 -15.98
C SER A 121 1.73 -4.67 -15.82
N ALA A 122 1.23 -4.50 -14.60
CA ALA A 122 -0.18 -4.26 -14.36
C ALA A 122 -0.55 -2.77 -14.54
N LEU A 123 0.35 -1.87 -14.17
CA LEU A 123 0.23 -0.42 -14.37
C LEU A 123 1.55 0.12 -14.90
N VAL A 124 1.48 1.07 -15.83
CA VAL A 124 2.64 1.74 -16.42
C VAL A 124 2.52 3.24 -16.20
N VAL A 125 3.55 3.84 -15.63
CA VAL A 125 3.65 5.25 -15.28
C VAL A 125 4.74 5.89 -16.14
N ASP A 126 4.37 6.91 -16.90
CA ASP A 126 5.31 7.66 -17.72
C ASP A 126 5.92 8.83 -16.94
N ALA A 127 7.20 8.72 -16.58
CA ALA A 127 7.94 9.74 -15.85
C ALA A 127 8.56 10.82 -16.77
N ARG A 128 8.30 10.78 -18.09
CA ARG A 128 8.88 11.74 -19.05
C ARG A 128 8.28 13.14 -18.93
N CYS A 129 7.17 13.29 -18.22
CA CYS A 129 6.57 14.58 -17.86
C CYS A 129 7.42 15.40 -16.87
N LEU A 130 8.37 14.77 -16.17
CA LEU A 130 9.25 15.43 -15.20
C LEU A 130 10.50 16.01 -15.87
N ASP A 131 11.03 17.08 -15.29
CA ASP A 131 12.28 17.72 -15.73
C ASP A 131 13.42 16.70 -15.76
N ASN A 132 14.23 16.78 -16.82
CA ASN A 132 15.24 15.79 -17.11
C ASN A 132 16.58 16.14 -16.43
N PRO A 133 17.06 15.36 -15.43
CA PRO A 133 18.30 15.68 -14.72
C PRO A 133 19.56 15.59 -15.60
N TYR A 134 19.47 14.94 -16.76
CA TYR A 134 20.57 14.83 -17.73
C TYR A 134 21.15 16.18 -18.19
N TRP A 135 20.34 17.24 -18.16
CA TRP A 135 20.75 18.59 -18.57
C TRP A 135 21.50 19.35 -17.48
N VAL A 136 21.58 18.81 -16.27
CA VAL A 136 22.40 19.36 -15.19
C VAL A 136 23.69 18.55 -15.15
N ASP A 137 24.82 19.18 -15.48
CA ASP A 137 26.11 18.50 -15.65
C ASP A 137 26.49 17.66 -14.42
N GLU A 138 26.31 18.19 -13.22
CA GLU A 138 26.61 17.52 -11.95
C GLU A 138 25.73 16.28 -11.67
N LEU A 139 24.58 16.18 -12.32
CA LEU A 139 23.59 15.11 -12.14
C LEU A 139 23.65 14.06 -13.25
N ARG A 140 24.28 14.37 -14.38
CA ARG A 140 24.25 13.54 -15.60
C ARG A 140 24.66 12.09 -15.37
N ASP A 141 25.72 11.89 -14.59
CA ASP A 141 26.31 10.57 -14.34
C ASP A 141 25.76 9.86 -13.11
N LEU A 142 24.75 10.44 -12.46
CA LEU A 142 24.10 9.85 -11.29
C LEU A 142 22.88 9.01 -11.69
N ASP A 143 22.51 8.08 -10.82
CA ASP A 143 21.28 7.30 -10.96
C ASP A 143 20.23 7.72 -9.92
N GLY A 144 18.97 7.33 -10.13
CA GLY A 144 17.85 7.76 -9.30
C GLY A 144 17.87 7.27 -7.84
N ARG A 145 18.85 6.46 -7.44
CA ARG A 145 19.09 6.12 -6.03
C ARG A 145 20.03 7.12 -5.36
N ASP A 146 20.76 7.93 -6.13
CA ASP A 146 21.56 9.03 -5.58
C ASP A 146 20.62 10.09 -5.00
N PRO A 147 20.83 10.52 -3.74
CA PRO A 147 19.98 11.51 -3.08
C PRO A 147 19.82 12.81 -3.87
N ARG A 148 20.83 13.23 -4.65
CA ARG A 148 20.75 14.46 -5.46
C ARG A 148 19.76 14.32 -6.62
N ILE A 149 19.73 13.15 -7.28
CA ILE A 149 18.71 12.87 -8.31
C ILE A 149 17.35 12.72 -7.68
N ALA A 150 17.25 11.96 -6.58
CA ALA A 150 15.98 11.79 -5.87
C ALA A 150 15.40 13.15 -5.46
N GLN A 151 16.21 14.04 -4.88
CA GLN A 151 15.79 15.38 -4.50
C GLN A 151 15.39 16.24 -5.71
N PHE A 152 16.19 16.22 -6.79
CA PHE A 152 15.86 16.95 -8.02
C PHE A 152 14.50 16.52 -8.62
N VAL A 153 14.23 15.22 -8.62
CA VAL A 153 12.99 14.65 -9.19
C VAL A 153 11.81 14.87 -8.25
N LEU A 154 11.96 14.56 -6.96
CA LEU A 154 10.86 14.54 -5.99
C LEU A 154 10.45 15.94 -5.51
N ASN A 155 11.30 16.96 -5.65
CA ASN A 155 10.94 18.35 -5.33
C ASN A 155 10.03 19.00 -6.39
N GLN A 156 9.81 18.35 -7.53
CA GLN A 156 8.91 18.84 -8.57
C GLN A 156 7.45 18.66 -8.13
N HIS A 157 6.60 19.64 -8.44
CA HIS A 157 5.19 19.60 -8.09
C HIS A 157 4.48 18.40 -8.75
N GLU A 158 4.80 18.15 -10.02
CA GLU A 158 4.26 17.08 -10.84
C GLU A 158 4.60 15.70 -10.27
N ALA A 159 5.80 15.52 -9.72
CA ALA A 159 6.21 14.28 -9.06
C ALA A 159 5.37 14.02 -7.81
N THR A 160 5.11 15.06 -7.02
CA THR A 160 4.24 14.99 -5.84
C THR A 160 2.82 14.62 -6.22
N VAL A 161 2.22 15.36 -7.17
CA VAL A 161 0.85 15.08 -7.68
C VAL A 161 0.72 13.65 -8.18
N LEU A 162 1.70 13.18 -8.95
CA LEU A 162 1.70 11.83 -9.50
C LEU A 162 1.77 10.76 -8.40
N LEU A 163 2.72 10.88 -7.47
CA LEU A 163 2.92 9.88 -6.41
C LEU A 163 1.76 9.86 -5.41
N ASP A 164 1.20 11.01 -5.05
CA ASP A 164 0.05 11.10 -4.13
C ASP A 164 -1.21 10.50 -4.77
N SER A 165 -1.43 10.75 -6.06
CA SER A 165 -2.54 10.18 -6.81
C SER A 165 -2.41 8.66 -6.94
N LEU A 166 -1.21 8.17 -7.25
CA LEU A 166 -0.94 6.72 -7.32
C LEU A 166 -1.12 6.05 -5.97
N ASP A 167 -0.59 6.65 -4.90
CA ASP A 167 -0.73 6.10 -3.55
C ASP A 167 -2.20 6.01 -3.13
N THR A 168 -2.96 7.09 -3.33
CA THR A 168 -4.42 7.12 -3.07
C THR A 168 -5.15 6.04 -3.86
N MET A 169 -4.92 5.97 -5.18
CA MET A 169 -5.55 4.98 -6.05
C MET A 169 -5.20 3.54 -5.64
N LEU A 170 -3.94 3.25 -5.35
CA LEU A 170 -3.49 1.92 -4.94
C LEU A 170 -4.10 1.52 -3.59
N GLY A 171 -4.36 2.47 -2.70
CA GLY A 171 -5.09 2.22 -1.45
C GLY A 171 -6.44 1.56 -1.64
N GLU A 172 -7.18 2.01 -2.65
CA GLU A 172 -8.50 1.47 -2.99
C GLU A 172 -8.41 0.19 -3.82
N LEU A 173 -7.42 0.09 -4.72
CA LEU A 173 -7.32 -1.02 -5.67
C LEU A 173 -6.70 -2.29 -5.07
N LEU A 174 -5.69 -2.17 -4.21
CA LEU A 174 -4.97 -3.33 -3.66
C LEU A 174 -5.91 -4.32 -2.90
N PRO A 175 -6.85 -3.87 -2.04
CA PRO A 175 -7.85 -4.77 -1.46
C PRO A 175 -8.71 -5.47 -2.50
N ALA A 176 -9.09 -4.76 -3.57
CA ALA A 176 -9.91 -5.29 -4.65
C ALA A 176 -9.16 -6.30 -5.55
N TYR A 177 -7.85 -6.16 -5.72
CA TYR A 177 -7.00 -7.17 -6.37
C TYR A 177 -6.91 -8.43 -5.51
N ARG A 178 -6.63 -8.27 -4.21
CA ARG A 178 -6.55 -9.37 -3.24
C ARG A 178 -7.87 -10.16 -3.15
N ALA A 179 -9.01 -9.47 -3.11
CA ALA A 179 -10.32 -10.12 -3.08
C ALA A 179 -10.62 -10.97 -4.32
N ARG A 180 -10.00 -10.67 -5.46
CA ARG A 180 -10.10 -11.44 -6.71
C ARG A 180 -8.99 -12.50 -6.88
N GLY A 181 -8.20 -12.73 -5.83
CA GLY A 181 -7.12 -13.72 -5.83
C GLY A 181 -5.85 -13.30 -6.57
N ARG A 182 -5.72 -12.02 -6.97
CA ARG A 182 -4.45 -11.50 -7.52
C ARG A 182 -3.55 -11.05 -6.37
N MET A 183 -2.54 -11.87 -6.10
CA MET A 183 -1.59 -11.68 -4.99
C MET A 183 -0.27 -11.02 -5.42
N GLU A 184 -0.10 -10.74 -6.71
CA GLU A 184 1.08 -10.08 -7.27
C GLU A 184 0.65 -8.92 -8.17
N LEU A 185 1.36 -7.79 -8.09
CA LEU A 185 1.11 -6.60 -8.90
C LEU A 185 2.42 -5.89 -9.25
N THR A 186 2.67 -5.73 -10.55
CA THR A 186 3.84 -5.03 -11.05
C THR A 186 3.48 -3.61 -11.49
N LEU A 187 4.14 -2.62 -10.89
CA LEU A 187 4.01 -1.19 -11.20
C LEU A 187 5.27 -0.72 -11.93
N ALA A 188 5.17 -0.44 -13.23
CA ALA A 188 6.30 -0.07 -14.05
C ALA A 188 6.42 1.45 -14.23
N PHE A 189 7.59 2.00 -13.93
CA PHE A 189 7.93 3.41 -14.10
C PHE A 189 8.90 3.57 -15.26
N GLY A 190 8.48 4.30 -16.29
CA GLY A 190 9.25 4.48 -17.52
C GLY A 190 9.86 5.87 -17.62
N CYS A 191 11.14 5.96 -17.99
CA CYS A 191 11.70 7.19 -18.57
C CYS A 191 12.51 6.84 -19.83
N ASN A 192 13.09 7.81 -20.53
CA ASN A 192 13.79 7.52 -21.79
C ASN A 192 14.96 6.52 -21.61
N GLY A 193 15.77 6.66 -20.56
CA GLY A 193 16.97 5.85 -20.32
C GLY A 193 16.91 4.94 -19.10
N GLY A 194 15.77 4.86 -18.40
CA GLY A 194 15.57 3.95 -17.26
C GLY A 194 16.47 4.16 -16.03
N ARG A 195 17.22 5.27 -15.96
CA ARG A 195 18.31 5.44 -14.96
C ARG A 195 18.02 6.43 -13.84
N GLN A 196 17.27 7.50 -14.12
CA GLN A 196 17.11 8.65 -13.21
C GLN A 196 15.67 8.78 -12.72
N ARG A 197 14.81 9.45 -13.50
CA ARG A 197 13.40 9.75 -13.14
C ARG A 197 12.59 8.52 -12.75
N SER A 198 12.62 7.47 -13.58
CA SER A 198 11.89 6.23 -13.32
C SER A 198 12.34 5.54 -12.02
N VAL A 199 13.65 5.52 -11.78
CA VAL A 199 14.25 4.91 -10.57
C VAL A 199 13.83 5.69 -9.32
N ALA A 200 13.92 7.02 -9.35
CA ALA A 200 13.55 7.87 -8.22
C ALA A 200 12.06 7.68 -7.84
N LEU A 201 11.15 7.68 -8.83
CA LEU A 201 9.73 7.46 -8.57
C LEU A 201 9.42 6.04 -8.07
N ALA A 202 10.03 5.01 -8.66
CA ALA A 202 9.81 3.62 -8.26
C ALA A 202 10.24 3.37 -6.81
N VAL A 203 11.40 3.92 -6.41
CA VAL A 203 11.92 3.81 -5.04
C VAL A 203 11.02 4.55 -4.05
N GLU A 204 10.57 5.76 -4.38
CA GLU A 204 9.73 6.55 -3.48
C GLU A 204 8.34 5.94 -3.32
N LEU A 205 7.69 5.47 -4.39
CA LEU A 205 6.40 4.78 -4.26
C LEU A 205 6.55 3.50 -3.46
N ALA A 206 7.58 2.69 -3.71
CA ALA A 206 7.83 1.47 -2.94
C ALA A 206 7.97 1.78 -1.44
N ARG A 207 8.67 2.86 -1.08
CA ARG A 207 8.78 3.32 0.31
C ARG A 207 7.42 3.67 0.92
N ARG A 208 6.56 4.39 0.19
CA ARG A 208 5.19 4.74 0.64
C ARG A 208 4.34 3.49 0.86
N LEU A 209 4.40 2.53 -0.08
CA LEU A 209 3.66 1.27 0.01
C LEU A 209 4.14 0.39 1.17
N GLN A 210 5.44 0.39 1.49
CA GLN A 210 5.96 -0.34 2.66
C GLN A 210 5.36 0.18 3.98
N VAL A 211 5.14 1.50 4.09
CA VAL A 211 4.56 2.13 5.28
C VAL A 211 3.09 1.77 5.47
N ARG A 212 2.34 1.49 4.39
CA ARG A 212 0.92 1.07 4.47
C ARG A 212 0.72 -0.26 5.21
N GLY A 213 1.76 -1.10 5.29
CA GLY A 213 1.70 -2.42 5.92
C GLY A 213 0.91 -3.45 5.11
N ASN A 214 0.96 -4.73 5.53
CA ASN A 214 0.28 -5.85 4.87
C ASN A 214 0.60 -6.09 3.38
N LEU A 215 1.72 -5.53 2.89
CA LEU A 215 2.27 -5.73 1.55
C LEU A 215 3.72 -6.21 1.67
N ASP A 216 4.15 -7.04 0.71
CA ASP A 216 5.57 -7.27 0.46
C ASP A 216 5.95 -6.45 -0.75
N VAL A 217 6.91 -5.54 -0.61
CA VAL A 217 7.21 -4.54 -1.64
C VAL A 217 8.65 -4.68 -2.10
N GLY A 218 8.83 -4.93 -3.40
CA GLY A 218 10.12 -5.01 -4.06
C GLY A 218 10.37 -3.85 -5.02
N VAL A 219 11.64 -3.58 -5.30
CA VAL A 219 12.06 -2.65 -6.37
C VAL A 219 12.99 -3.39 -7.32
N GLU A 220 12.69 -3.34 -8.62
CA GLU A 220 13.51 -3.92 -9.68
C GLU A 220 13.98 -2.82 -10.63
N LEU A 221 15.25 -2.86 -11.04
CA LEU A 221 15.81 -1.94 -12.02
C LEU A 221 16.15 -2.71 -13.29
N ARG A 222 15.38 -2.52 -14.36
CA ARG A 222 15.69 -3.14 -15.65
C ARG A 222 16.75 -2.32 -16.36
N ARG A 223 17.98 -2.84 -16.37
CA ARG A 223 19.15 -2.27 -17.09
C ARG A 223 19.46 -3.09 -18.33
N THR A 224 19.82 -2.43 -19.42
CA THR A 224 20.42 -3.07 -20.59
C THR A 224 21.93 -3.27 -20.40
N GLY A 225 22.48 -4.43 -20.78
CA GLY A 225 23.93 -4.61 -21.06
C GLY A 225 24.72 -5.68 -20.29
N LEU A 226 24.14 -6.42 -19.34
CA LEU A 226 24.79 -7.61 -18.75
C LEU A 226 23.92 -8.83 -19.02
N GLY A 227 24.26 -9.59 -20.06
CA GLY A 227 23.75 -10.95 -20.21
C GLY A 227 24.21 -11.77 -19.02
N GLY A 228 23.27 -12.23 -18.20
CA GLY A 228 23.58 -13.08 -17.05
C GLY A 228 22.57 -12.89 -15.92
N ALA A 229 21.65 -13.87 -15.83
CA ALA A 229 20.72 -14.09 -14.74
C ALA A 229 19.78 -12.93 -14.39
N ASN A 230 18.47 -13.19 -14.54
CA ASN A 230 17.47 -12.65 -13.63
C ASN A 230 18.00 -12.84 -12.20
N THR A 231 18.59 -11.79 -11.63
CA THR A 231 18.89 -11.74 -10.20
C THR A 231 17.56 -11.44 -9.51
N THR A 232 16.66 -12.41 -9.59
CA THR A 232 15.43 -12.47 -8.80
C THR A 232 15.85 -12.84 -7.39
N SER A 233 16.32 -11.85 -6.66
CA SER A 233 16.06 -11.80 -5.24
C SER A 233 15.23 -10.54 -5.04
N PRO A 234 14.05 -10.59 -4.41
CA PRO A 234 13.45 -9.38 -3.88
C PRO A 234 14.50 -8.82 -2.93
N LEU A 235 15.29 -7.86 -3.41
CA LEU A 235 16.08 -7.02 -2.54
C LEU A 235 15.01 -6.33 -1.71
N GLN A 236 14.76 -6.88 -0.51
CA GLN A 236 14.44 -6.07 0.63
C GLN A 236 15.60 -5.11 0.74
N ILE A 237 15.56 -4.02 -0.02
CA ILE A 237 16.46 -2.91 0.20
C ILE A 237 16.04 -2.40 1.56
N ARG A 238 16.67 -2.93 2.61
CA ARG A 238 16.74 -2.31 3.94
C ARG A 238 17.51 -1.02 3.73
N LEU A 239 16.82 -0.01 3.21
CA LEU A 239 17.30 1.36 3.23
C LEU A 239 17.37 1.73 4.72
N LYS A 240 18.53 1.54 5.36
CA LYS A 240 18.84 2.17 6.65
C LYS A 240 18.98 3.66 6.42
N TRP A 241 17.85 4.36 6.28
CA TRP A 241 17.84 5.80 6.37
C TRP A 241 17.95 6.18 7.84
N ARG A 242 19.07 6.79 8.22
CA ARG A 242 19.19 7.53 9.47
C ARG A 242 18.18 8.67 9.43
N LYS A 243 17.43 8.87 10.52
CA LYS A 243 16.63 10.08 10.72
C LYS A 243 17.52 11.30 10.45
N PRO A 244 17.01 12.36 9.77
CA PRO A 244 17.66 13.66 9.84
C PRO A 244 17.82 14.00 11.31
N HIS A 245 19.05 14.35 11.70
CA HIS A 245 19.36 14.76 13.07
C HIS A 245 18.31 15.75 13.57
N GLU A 246 17.81 15.49 14.78
CA GLU A 246 17.15 16.52 15.60
C GLU A 246 18.00 17.78 15.52
N ALA A 247 17.39 18.85 15.02
CA ALA A 247 17.99 20.16 15.01
C ALA A 247 18.43 20.46 16.44
N ARG A 248 19.75 20.47 16.67
CA ARG A 248 20.31 21.13 17.84
C ARG A 248 19.83 22.57 17.77
N THR A 249 18.98 22.93 18.70
CA THR A 249 18.76 24.33 19.09
C THR A 249 20.05 24.83 19.73
N ASP A 250 21.05 25.13 18.91
CA ASP A 250 22.19 25.91 19.35
C ASP A 250 21.73 27.37 19.35
N THR A 251 21.30 27.82 20.53
CA THR A 251 21.20 29.24 20.85
C THR A 251 22.58 29.86 20.68
N CYS A 252 22.79 30.57 19.56
CA CYS A 252 23.97 31.39 19.38
C CYS A 252 23.59 32.86 19.56
N SER A 253 24.03 33.38 20.70
CA SER A 253 24.00 34.78 21.09
C SER A 253 24.76 35.67 20.09
N SER A 254 24.20 36.86 19.87
CA SER A 254 24.83 38.15 19.56
C SER A 254 26.22 38.23 18.89
N ASN A 255 26.25 39.12 17.89
CA ASN A 255 27.37 39.90 17.35
C ASN A 255 28.17 39.29 16.19
N GLY A 256 28.02 39.93 15.03
CA GLY A 256 28.88 39.72 13.86
C GLY A 256 28.19 40.22 12.61
N GLN A 257 28.55 41.42 12.19
CA GLN A 257 28.13 42.04 10.94
C GLN A 257 28.52 41.14 9.75
N ASP A 258 27.60 40.85 8.83
CA ASP A 258 28.00 40.59 7.44
C ASP A 258 26.92 41.01 6.45
N GLU A 259 27.34 41.86 5.54
CA GLU A 259 26.55 42.76 4.72
C GLU A 259 26.39 42.15 3.33
N SER A 260 25.67 41.03 3.23
CA SER A 260 25.51 40.33 1.93
C SER A 260 24.18 39.58 1.74
N VAL A 261 23.23 39.62 2.70
CA VAL A 261 21.93 38.92 2.63
C VAL A 261 20.74 39.84 2.25
N ARG A 262 20.99 41.05 1.74
CA ARG A 262 19.94 42.03 1.39
C ARG A 262 19.37 41.97 -0.04
N ARG A 263 19.66 40.93 -0.84
CA ARG A 263 19.16 40.84 -2.24
C ARG A 263 18.19 39.68 -2.57
N LEU A 264 17.70 38.94 -1.59
CA LEU A 264 16.73 37.84 -1.84
C LEU A 264 15.38 37.98 -1.10
N ARG A 265 15.09 39.15 -0.52
CA ARG A 265 13.77 39.50 0.03
C ARG A 265 13.12 40.65 -0.72
N ALA A 266 12.96 40.49 -2.04
CA ALA A 266 12.18 41.41 -2.86
C ALA A 266 11.59 40.66 -4.06
N ARG A 267 10.61 39.78 -3.81
CA ARG A 267 9.60 39.30 -4.79
C ARG A 267 8.50 38.42 -4.16
N SER A 268 8.08 38.75 -2.94
CA SER A 268 6.84 38.21 -2.34
C SER A 268 5.80 39.32 -2.20
N THR A 269 5.24 39.77 -3.32
CA THR A 269 3.98 40.53 -3.34
C THR A 269 3.44 40.55 -4.77
N CYS A 270 2.12 40.41 -4.88
CA CYS A 270 1.28 40.36 -6.09
C CYS A 270 1.10 38.97 -6.72
N LEU A 271 0.02 38.28 -6.33
CA LEU A 271 -1.20 38.20 -7.16
C LEU A 271 -2.26 37.32 -6.45
N SER A 272 -2.92 37.92 -5.47
CA SER A 272 -4.28 37.55 -5.08
C SER A 272 -5.24 38.31 -6.00
N SER A 273 -5.57 37.78 -7.18
CA SER A 273 -6.73 38.18 -8.01
C SER A 273 -6.79 37.38 -9.32
N VAL A 274 -7.25 36.12 -9.29
CA VAL A 274 -7.98 35.48 -10.41
C VAL A 274 -9.00 34.48 -9.84
N GLU A 275 -9.90 34.97 -8.98
CA GLU A 275 -11.17 34.29 -8.67
C GLU A 275 -12.31 35.20 -9.12
N SER A 276 -12.53 35.29 -10.43
CA SER A 276 -13.84 35.62 -11.06
C SER A 276 -13.69 35.54 -12.58
N ARG A 277 -14.69 34.96 -13.27
CA ARG A 277 -14.69 34.49 -14.68
C ARG A 277 -14.03 33.12 -14.80
N VAL A 278 -14.76 32.00 -14.75
CA VAL A 278 -15.71 31.58 -15.80
C VAL A 278 -16.90 30.84 -15.16
N ARG A 279 -18.03 31.54 -14.98
CA ARG A 279 -19.37 30.96 -14.90
C ARG A 279 -20.23 31.65 -15.97
N SER A 280 -20.15 31.19 -17.22
CA SER A 280 -21.26 31.24 -18.20
C SER A 280 -20.83 30.69 -19.56
N SER A 281 -20.97 29.39 -19.76
CA SER A 281 -21.25 28.83 -21.09
C SER A 281 -22.00 27.51 -20.89
N ARG A 282 -23.29 27.66 -20.57
CA ARG A 282 -24.26 26.58 -20.78
C ARG A 282 -24.37 26.33 -22.28
N GLY A 283 -24.22 25.07 -22.67
CA GLY A 283 -24.94 24.49 -23.79
C GLY A 283 -24.21 24.45 -25.13
N LEU A 284 -23.38 23.44 -25.34
CA LEU A 284 -23.17 22.84 -26.66
C LEU A 284 -22.98 21.32 -26.47
N ARG A 285 -24.01 20.54 -26.84
CA ARG A 285 -23.94 19.08 -26.97
C ARG A 285 -23.30 18.75 -28.32
N PRO A 286 -22.32 17.84 -28.42
CA PRO A 286 -21.93 17.31 -29.72
C PRO A 286 -22.92 16.21 -30.13
N ARG A 287 -23.60 16.43 -31.26
CA ARG A 287 -24.34 15.38 -31.98
C ARG A 287 -23.32 14.45 -32.63
N PHE A 288 -23.29 13.18 -32.22
CA PHE A 288 -22.73 12.11 -33.04
C PHE A 288 -23.67 11.88 -34.23
N ARG A 289 -23.16 12.02 -35.45
CA ARG A 289 -23.79 11.47 -36.65
C ARG A 289 -23.31 10.03 -36.83
N THR A 290 -24.26 9.19 -37.19
CA THR A 290 -24.22 7.78 -37.62
C THR A 290 -23.06 7.43 -38.51
#